data_AF-A0A127SM26-F1
#
_entry.id   AF-A0A127SM26-F1
#
_cell.length_a   1.000
_cell.length_b   1.000
_cell.length_c   1.000
_cell.angle_alpha   90.00
_cell.angle_beta   90.00
_cell.angle_gamma   90.00
#
_symmetry.space_group_name_H-M   'P 1'
#
loop_
_entity.id
_entity.type
_entity.pdbx_description
1 polymer ?
#
loop_
_entity_poly.entity_id
_entity_poly.type
_entity_poly.pdbx_seq_one_letter_code
_entity_poly.pdbx_strand_id
1 'polypeptide(L)' 'MFSKLFFCLIFLTALTPLYSQEPLAQQLKSIIENKKATVGIAVLYNGKILVTVNDKAGYPMM' A
#
# COMPACT_ATOMS: atom_id res chain seq x y z
N MET A 1 -32.65 5.29 -29.49
CA MET A 1 -31.95 4.24 -28.70
C MET A 1 -30.61 4.68 -28.10
N PHE A 2 -30.06 5.86 -28.41
CA PHE A 2 -28.75 6.33 -27.91
C PHE A 2 -28.70 6.77 -26.44
N SER A 3 -29.80 7.27 -25.86
CA SER A 3 -29.83 7.81 -24.49
C SER A 3 -29.54 6.75 -23.39
N LYS A 4 -29.98 5.50 -23.59
CA LYS A 4 -29.73 4.41 -22.63
C LYS A 4 -28.25 3.99 -22.58
N LEU A 5 -27.57 4.05 -23.72
CA LEU A 5 -26.14 3.71 -23.82
C LEU A 5 -25.29 4.74 -23.09
N PHE A 6 -25.65 6.02 -23.21
CA PHE A 6 -24.96 7.12 -22.54
C PHE A 6 -25.09 7.03 -21.00
N PHE A 7 -26.29 6.66 -20.51
CA PHE A 7 -26.52 6.45 -19.08
C PHE A 7 -25.70 5.28 -18.52
N CYS A 8 -25.54 4.22 -19.31
CA CYS A 8 -24.75 3.04 -18.92
C CYS A 8 -23.25 3.35 -18.79
N LEU A 9 -22.71 4.19 -19.69
CA LEU A 9 -21.31 4.62 -19.66
C LEU A 9 -20.98 5.46 -18.41
N ILE A 10 -21.87 6.36 -18.00
CA ILE A 10 -21.69 7.18 -16.78
C ILE A 10 -21.70 6.30 -15.53
N PHE A 11 -22.60 5.31 -15.49
CA PHE A 11 -22.67 4.36 -14.37
C PHE A 11 -21.41 3.50 -14.27
N LEU A 12 -20.84 3.08 -15.40
CA LEU A 12 -19.61 2.29 -15.45
C LEU A 12 -18.39 3.08 -14.93
N THR A 13 -18.34 4.39 -15.16
CA THR A 13 -17.28 5.26 -14.60
C THR A 13 -17.43 5.56 -13.11
N ALA A 14 -18.63 5.46 -12.55
CA ALA A 14 -18.88 5.67 -11.12
C ALA A 14 -18.51 4.45 -10.26
N LEU A 15 -18.42 3.27 -10.87
CA LEU A 15 -18.07 2.01 -10.18
C LEU A 15 -16.57 1.70 -10.19
N THR A 16 -15.72 2.54 -10.77
CA THR A 16 -14.29 2.34 -10.62
C THR A 16 -13.90 2.68 -9.18
N PRO A 17 -13.48 1.71 -8.35
CA PRO A 17 -12.84 2.08 -7.10
C PRO A 17 -11.61 2.88 -7.52
N LEU A 18 -11.58 4.17 -7.18
CA LEU A 18 -10.34 4.92 -7.06
C LEU A 18 -9.42 4.01 -6.27
N TYR A 19 -8.43 3.43 -6.96
CA TYR A 19 -7.48 2.49 -6.39
C TYR A 19 -6.70 3.28 -5.34
N SER A 20 -7.25 3.34 -4.13
CA SER A 20 -6.68 4.04 -3.00
C SER A 20 -5.42 3.27 -2.68
N GLN A 21 -4.29 3.77 -3.15
CA GLN A 21 -3.01 3.14 -2.94
C GLN A 21 -2.82 2.97 -1.43
N GLU A 22 -2.82 1.71 -0.97
CA GLU A 22 -2.61 1.39 0.43
C GLU A 22 -1.34 2.11 0.94
N PRO A 23 -1.37 2.69 2.16
CA PRO A 23 -0.20 3.36 2.72
C PRO A 23 1.02 2.45 2.68
N LEU A 24 2.20 3.01 2.36
CA LEU A 24 3.45 2.25 2.20
C LEU A 24 3.72 1.28 3.37
N ALA A 25 3.44 1.69 4.60
CA ALA A 25 3.57 0.84 5.78
C ALA A 25 2.70 -0.44 5.71
N GLN A 26 1.46 -0.31 5.23
CA GLN A 26 0.52 -1.42 5.08
C GLN A 26 0.97 -2.38 3.98
N GLN A 27 1.48 -1.84 2.87
CA GLN A 27 2.05 -2.64 1.78
C GLN A 27 3.28 -3.43 2.23
N LEU A 28 4.18 -2.78 2.98
CA LEU A 28 5.36 -3.45 3.52
C LEU A 28 4.97 -4.53 4.53
N LYS A 29 3.98 -4.26 5.40
CA LYS A 29 3.47 -5.24 6.36
C LYS A 29 2.88 -6.47 5.67
N SER A 30 2.07 -6.29 4.63
CA SER A 30 1.44 -7.41 3.91
C SER A 30 2.45 -8.28 3.16
N ILE A 31 3.52 -7.68 2.61
CA ILE A 31 4.59 -8.42 1.93
C ILE A 31 5.37 -9.32 2.89
N ILE A 32 5.59 -8.87 4.13
CA ILE A 32 6.41 -9.59 5.12
C ILE A 32 5.63 -10.59 5.97
N GLU A 33 4.31 -10.41 6.15
CA GLU A 33 3.48 -11.20 7.07
C GLU A 33 3.59 -12.72 6.87
N ASN A 34 3.77 -13.17 5.63
CA ASN A 34 3.83 -14.59 5.27
C ASN A 34 5.26 -15.08 5.00
N LYS A 35 6.28 -14.32 5.38
CA LYS A 35 7.68 -14.75 5.27
C LYS A 35 8.10 -15.47 6.54
N LYS A 36 8.83 -16.58 6.40
CA LYS A 36 9.43 -17.33 7.52
C LYS A 36 10.69 -16.63 8.06
N ALA A 37 10.63 -15.31 8.22
CA ALA A 37 11.75 -14.47 8.65
C ALA A 37 11.22 -13.20 9.32
N THR A 38 11.96 -12.70 10.31
CA THR A 38 11.71 -11.38 10.90
C THR A 38 12.36 -10.31 10.03
N VAL A 39 11.55 -9.40 9.49
CA VAL A 39 12.02 -8.30 8.64
C VAL A 39 11.84 -6.98 9.38
N GLY A 40 12.95 -6.24 9.54
CA GLY A 40 12.98 -4.88 10.04
C GLY A 40 13.12 -3.88 8.90
N ILE A 41 12.35 -2.80 8.94
CA ILE A 41 12.35 -1.76 7.91
C ILE A 41 12.31 -0.39 8.59
N ALA A 42 13.24 0.49 8.23
CA ALA A 42 13.19 1.91 8.58
C ALA A 42 13.42 2.72 7.30
N VAL A 43 12.44 3.56 6.92
CA VAL A 43 12.53 4.45 5.76
C VAL A 43 12.63 5.88 6.25
N LEU A 44 13.73 6.54 5.90
CA LEU A 44 13.95 7.95 6.18
C LEU A 44 13.90 8.73 4.88
N TYR A 45 13.10 9.79 4.85
CA TYR A 45 13.01 10.70 3.72
C TYR A 45 13.05 12.14 4.21
N ASN A 46 13.97 12.94 3.64
CA ASN A 46 14.17 14.34 4.00
C ASN A 46 14.34 14.57 5.53
N GLY A 47 15.16 13.74 6.17
CA GLY A 47 15.44 13.82 7.62
C GLY A 47 14.28 13.41 8.53
N LYS A 48 13.16 12.93 7.98
CA LYS A 48 12.01 12.43 8.75
C LYS A 48 11.85 10.93 8.57
N ILE A 49 11.47 10.26 9.65
CA ILE A 49 11.06 8.86 9.61
C ILE A 49 9.70 8.80 8.91
N LEU A 50 9.65 8.07 7.79
CA LEU A 50 8.46 7.89 6.98
C LEU A 50 7.73 6.59 7.37
N VAL A 51 8.47 5.50 7.55
CA VAL A 51 7.92 4.17 7.89
C VAL A 51 8.90 3.42 8.79
N THR A 52 8.36 2.75 9.81
CA THR A 52 9.09 1.82 10.68
C THR A 52 8.31 0.51 10.81
N VAL A 53 8.98 -0.62 10.63
CA VAL A 53 8.45 -1.97 10.82
C VAL A 53 9.48 -2.76 11.62
N ASN A 54 9.09 -3.31 12.78
CA ASN A 54 9.95 -4.11 13.65
C ASN A 54 11.33 -3.47 13.96
N ASP A 55 11.37 -2.15 14.15
CA ASP A 55 12.59 -1.35 14.37
C ASP A 55 13.25 -1.58 15.74
N LYS A 56 12.51 -2.14 16.70
CA LYS A 56 13.00 -2.46 18.05
C LYS A 56 13.77 -3.78 18.15
N ALA A 57 13.75 -4.61 17.12
CA ALA A 57 14.47 -5.87 17.14
C ALA A 57 15.98 -5.65 16.87
N GLY A 58 16.83 -6.48 17.46
CA GLY A 58 18.26 -6.51 17.14
C GLY A 58 18.49 -7.29 15.86
N TYR A 59 19.15 -6.67 14.88
CA TYR A 59 19.52 -7.31 13.62
C TYR A 59 21.04 -7.47 13.54
N PRO A 60 21.56 -8.65 13.16
CA PRO A 60 22.99 -8.85 12.98
C PRO A 60 23.50 -7.99 11.81
N MET A 61 24.64 -7.34 12.02
CA MET A 61 25.34 -6.57 11.00
C MET A 61 26.58 -7.36 10.57
N MET A 62 26.87 -7.36 9.26
CA MET A 62 28.12 -7.90 8.70
C MET A 62 29.15 -6.79 8.55
#